data_AF-A0A3S1AT52-F1
#
_entry.id   AF-A0A3S1AT52-F1
#
_cell.length_a   1.000
_cell.length_b   1.000
_cell.length_c   1.000
_cell.angle_alpha   90.00
_cell.angle_beta   90.00
_cell.angle_gamma   90.00
#
_symmetry.space_group_name_H-M   'P 1'
#
loop_
_entity.id
_entity.type
_entity.pdbx_description
1 polymer ?
#
loop_
_entity_poly.entity_id
_entity_poly.type
_entity_poly.pdbx_seq_one_letter_code
_entity_poly.pdbx_strand_id
1 'polypeptide(L)'
;MTGTVTLPIWLLVLILLFGAVTFASHFLFPSVRWFLRGRAERGLARLNARLQRPVDPFKLMRRQDKIVRLIYDPQVMQAIADHARDTNRPQNVVFEEAKSYAREIVPGFSTLLYFGVATRLTRWLTMQLYRVKIGRIDAELKGIDPEATVIFVINHRSNMDYLLVTWLVADRSALSYAVGEWARVWPLSRIIRAMGAYFIRRRSRNVLYRRVMARYVQMATAEGTTQAMFPEGGLSLDGRVGAAKLGLLSYIVQGFDPAGRDVVFVPVGLTYDRVLEDRVLAEARATGTRKFRARLWVMARFAGRMIWQKLCGRFQGFGVASAGFGAPVSLRNWQATAPEPGAEALAADLMARIAHSVPVLPVPMVAAALRSGATTRAELVDAITRKAALLRSHGYALRLGKEAEAIADGLPPLVQRGVVLEQGGQLRVAEAEAAMLAYYAASVEQALEGIAGNAATRQT
;
A
#
# COMPACT_ATOMS: atom_id res chain seq x y z
N MET A 1 -2.93 59.42 38.56
CA MET A 1 -3.46 58.08 38.87
C MET A 1 -2.31 57.11 39.09
N THR A 2 -1.59 57.24 40.20
CA THR A 2 -0.41 56.41 40.55
C THR A 2 -0.63 55.71 41.90
N GLY A 3 -1.88 55.47 42.27
CA GLY A 3 -2.22 54.71 43.48
C GLY A 3 -1.85 53.25 43.33
N THR A 4 -1.28 52.66 44.37
CA THR A 4 -0.99 51.24 44.43
C THR A 4 -2.28 50.47 44.70
N VAL A 5 -2.54 49.43 43.91
CA VAL A 5 -3.68 48.52 44.11
C VAL A 5 -3.13 47.22 44.70
N THR A 6 -3.60 46.82 45.87
CA THR A 6 -3.22 45.57 46.51
C THR A 6 -4.03 44.42 45.90
N LEU A 7 -3.33 43.43 45.33
CA LEU A 7 -3.93 42.25 44.70
C LEU A 7 -3.45 40.97 45.39
N PRO A 8 -4.34 40.00 45.65
CA PRO A 8 -3.94 38.67 46.10
C PRO A 8 -3.02 37.98 45.08
N ILE A 9 -1.97 37.31 45.56
CA ILE A 9 -0.96 36.65 44.70
C ILE A 9 -1.59 35.63 43.75
N TRP A 10 -2.60 34.87 44.19
CA TRP A 10 -3.28 33.88 43.35
C TRP A 10 -3.99 34.53 42.15
N LEU A 11 -4.55 35.73 42.35
CA LEU A 11 -5.25 36.47 41.30
C LEU A 11 -4.27 37.06 40.29
N LEU A 12 -3.12 37.55 40.76
CA LEU A 12 -2.02 37.98 39.90
C LEU A 12 -1.50 36.82 39.02
N VAL A 13 -1.32 35.62 39.60
CA VAL A 13 -0.90 34.42 38.84
C VAL A 13 -1.92 34.05 37.76
N LEU A 14 -3.22 34.10 38.06
CA LEU A 14 -4.27 33.86 37.06
C LEU A 14 -4.24 34.90 35.93
N ILE A 15 -4.11 36.18 36.27
CA ILE A 15 -4.03 37.27 35.27
C ILE A 15 -2.81 37.06 34.36
N LEU A 16 -1.66 36.73 34.93
CA LEU A 16 -0.44 36.46 34.15
C LEU A 16 -0.59 35.20 33.29
N LEU A 17 -1.23 34.14 33.78
CA LEU A 17 -1.49 32.93 33.01
C LEU A 17 -2.41 33.23 31.81
N PHE A 18 -3.53 33.94 32.03
CA PHE A 18 -4.43 34.36 30.96
C PHE A 18 -3.73 35.30 29.97
N GLY A 19 -2.93 36.25 30.45
CA GLY A 19 -2.10 37.11 29.62
C GLY A 19 -1.12 36.32 28.76
N ALA A 20 -0.43 35.33 29.34
CA ALA A 20 0.51 34.47 28.64
C ALA A 20 -0.19 33.57 27.60
N VAL A 21 -1.34 32.98 27.92
CA VAL A 21 -2.13 32.18 26.97
C VAL A 21 -2.67 33.05 25.84
N THR A 22 -3.13 34.27 26.14
CA THR A 22 -3.63 35.22 25.14
C THR A 22 -2.50 35.69 24.23
N PHE A 23 -1.35 36.06 24.79
CA PHE A 23 -0.15 36.41 24.04
C PHE A 23 0.35 35.26 23.17
N ALA A 24 0.41 34.04 23.73
CA ALA A 24 0.80 32.86 22.98
C ALA A 24 -0.17 32.57 21.82
N SER A 25 -1.47 32.71 22.04
CA SER A 25 -2.50 32.40 21.02
C SER A 25 -2.63 33.47 19.93
N HIS A 26 -2.44 34.75 20.25
CA HIS A 26 -2.66 35.86 19.31
C HIS A 26 -1.37 36.41 18.69
N PHE A 27 -0.21 36.26 19.33
CA PHE A 27 1.06 36.80 18.84
C PHE A 27 2.07 35.71 18.50
N LEU A 28 2.33 34.77 19.41
CA LEU A 28 3.36 33.75 19.20
C LEU A 28 2.93 32.70 18.16
N PHE A 29 1.79 32.04 18.37
CA PHE A 29 1.34 30.96 17.49
C PHE A 29 1.02 31.45 16.06
N PRO A 30 0.40 32.62 15.83
CA PRO A 30 0.19 33.12 14.48
C PRO A 30 1.51 33.42 13.75
N SER A 31 2.48 34.04 14.43
CA SER A 31 3.80 34.33 13.86
C SER A 31 4.59 33.06 13.56
N VAL A 32 4.61 32.10 14.49
CA VAL A 32 5.24 30.78 14.29
C VAL A 32 4.55 30.02 13.15
N ARG A 33 3.22 30.00 13.09
CA ARG A 33 2.47 29.38 11.99
C ARG A 33 2.79 30.05 10.65
N TRP A 34 2.86 31.38 10.59
CA TRP A 34 3.22 32.10 9.38
C TRP A 34 4.66 31.78 8.94
N PHE A 35 5.62 31.79 9.86
CA PHE A 35 7.01 31.45 9.56
C PHE A 35 7.15 30.00 9.07
N LEU A 36 6.52 29.04 9.76
CA LEU A 36 6.50 27.64 9.35
C LEU A 36 5.78 27.44 8.02
N ARG A 37 4.69 28.18 7.78
CA ARG A 37 3.94 28.18 6.50
C ARG A 37 4.81 28.68 5.35
N GLY A 38 5.44 29.84 5.48
CA GLY A 38 6.32 30.38 4.43
C GLY A 38 7.55 29.51 4.17
N ARG A 39 8.04 28.76 5.18
CA ARG A 39 9.07 27.74 4.98
C ARG A 39 8.52 26.48 4.29
N ALA A 40 7.32 26.05 4.66
CA ALA A 40 6.66 24.89 4.04
C ALA A 40 6.28 25.15 2.58
N GLU A 41 5.77 26.34 2.25
CA GLU A 41 5.44 26.77 0.88
C GLU A 41 6.69 26.81 -0.01
N ARG A 42 7.79 27.39 0.48
CA ARG A 42 9.09 27.36 -0.22
C ARG A 42 9.66 25.95 -0.38
N GLY A 43 9.52 25.11 0.66
CA GLY A 43 9.89 23.70 0.61
C GLY A 43 9.07 22.91 -0.41
N LEU A 44 7.77 23.19 -0.50
CA LEU A 44 6.85 22.60 -1.47
C LEU A 44 7.18 23.04 -2.88
N ALA A 45 7.44 24.33 -3.14
CA ALA A 45 7.82 24.81 -4.46
C ALA A 45 9.10 24.11 -4.98
N ARG A 46 10.12 23.95 -4.11
CA ARG A 46 11.35 23.21 -4.43
C ARG A 46 11.12 21.73 -4.68
N LEU A 47 10.16 21.13 -3.97
CA LEU A 47 9.79 19.73 -4.15
C LEU A 47 9.01 19.53 -5.45
N ASN A 48 8.00 20.36 -5.72
CA ASN A 48 7.21 20.32 -6.95
C ASN A 48 8.08 20.45 -8.19
N ALA A 49 9.15 21.24 -8.14
CA ALA A 49 10.14 21.35 -9.22
C ALA A 49 10.93 20.05 -9.50
N ARG A 50 10.90 19.06 -8.58
CA ARG A 50 11.60 17.76 -8.71
C ARG A 50 10.66 16.61 -9.02
N LEU A 51 9.35 16.79 -8.80
CA LEU A 51 8.37 15.75 -9.07
C LEU A 51 8.09 15.70 -10.56
N GLN A 52 8.15 14.50 -11.14
CA GLN A 52 7.71 14.27 -12.54
C GLN A 52 6.25 14.68 -12.72
N ARG A 53 5.44 14.58 -11.66
CA ARG A 53 4.07 15.08 -11.62
C ARG A 53 3.90 16.03 -10.43
N PRO A 54 3.91 17.36 -10.68
CA PRO A 54 3.82 18.33 -9.62
C PRO A 54 2.49 18.18 -8.88
N VAL A 55 2.54 18.27 -7.55
CA VAL A 55 1.33 18.35 -6.74
C VAL A 55 0.80 19.77 -6.89
N ASP A 56 -0.22 19.94 -7.72
CA ASP A 56 -0.84 21.24 -7.97
C ASP A 56 -1.39 21.83 -6.65
N PRO A 57 -0.83 22.95 -6.15
CA PRO A 57 -1.29 23.59 -4.92
C PRO A 57 -2.74 24.08 -5.02
N PHE A 58 -3.23 24.37 -6.23
CA PHE A 58 -4.61 24.81 -6.46
C PHE A 58 -5.60 23.63 -6.55
N LYS A 59 -5.13 22.42 -6.90
CA LYS A 59 -5.93 21.16 -6.75
C LYS A 59 -5.91 20.60 -5.32
N LEU A 60 -5.07 21.15 -4.44
CA LEU A 60 -5.18 20.99 -2.98
C LEU A 60 -6.30 21.89 -2.44
N MET A 61 -7.52 21.73 -2.98
CA MET A 61 -8.73 22.18 -2.29
C MET A 61 -8.64 21.72 -0.84
N ARG A 62 -8.95 22.60 0.12
CA ARG A 62 -8.93 22.20 1.54
C ARG A 62 -9.85 21.00 1.66
N ARG A 63 -9.52 20.07 2.55
CA ARG A 63 -10.35 18.87 2.77
C ARG A 63 -11.84 19.21 2.91
N GLN A 64 -12.15 20.34 3.54
CA GLN A 64 -13.51 20.86 3.68
C GLN A 64 -14.16 21.15 2.32
N ASP A 65 -13.47 21.84 1.42
CA ASP A 65 -13.98 22.17 0.09
C ASP A 65 -14.20 20.90 -0.75
N LYS A 66 -13.31 19.90 -0.65
CA LYS A 66 -13.50 18.59 -1.30
C LYS A 66 -14.74 17.85 -0.78
N ILE A 67 -14.99 17.91 0.53
CA ILE A 67 -16.20 17.34 1.14
C ILE A 67 -17.45 18.06 0.64
N VAL A 68 -17.43 19.39 0.60
CA VAL A 68 -18.54 20.20 0.11
C VAL A 68 -18.83 19.86 -1.36
N ARG A 69 -17.81 19.88 -2.22
CA ARG A 69 -17.92 19.53 -3.64
C ARG A 69 -18.52 18.13 -3.83
N LEU A 70 -18.08 17.14 -3.05
CA LEU A 70 -18.59 15.77 -3.13
C LEU A 70 -20.06 15.67 -2.70
N ILE A 71 -20.45 16.35 -1.64
CA ILE A 71 -21.82 16.25 -1.09
C ILE A 71 -22.85 16.94 -1.97
N TYR A 72 -22.48 18.05 -2.60
CA TYR A 72 -23.34 18.76 -3.55
C TYR A 72 -23.20 18.27 -5.00
N ASP A 73 -22.46 17.18 -5.25
CA ASP A 73 -22.40 16.57 -6.57
C ASP A 73 -23.79 16.02 -6.95
N PRO A 74 -24.27 16.25 -8.19
CA PRO A 74 -25.61 15.82 -8.61
C PRO A 74 -25.89 14.33 -8.39
N GLN A 75 -24.90 13.45 -8.60
CA GLN A 75 -25.09 12.01 -8.41
C GLN A 75 -25.23 11.64 -6.93
N VAL A 76 -24.54 12.37 -6.04
CA VAL A 76 -24.65 12.17 -4.59
C VAL A 76 -25.97 12.73 -4.07
N MET A 77 -26.38 13.91 -4.55
CA MET A 77 -27.68 14.50 -4.21
C MET A 77 -28.85 13.60 -4.64
N GLN A 78 -28.76 12.99 -5.83
CA GLN A 78 -29.72 11.99 -6.28
C GLN A 78 -29.71 10.76 -5.37
N ALA A 79 -28.53 10.22 -5.04
CA ALA A 79 -28.43 9.08 -4.14
C ALA A 79 -28.98 9.37 -2.73
N ILE A 80 -28.84 10.61 -2.24
CA ILE A 80 -29.45 11.07 -0.97
C ILE A 80 -30.97 11.07 -1.08
N ALA A 81 -31.53 11.61 -2.17
CA ALA A 81 -32.97 11.64 -2.39
C ALA A 81 -33.56 10.22 -2.53
N ASP A 82 -32.90 9.35 -3.29
CA ASP A 82 -33.29 7.94 -3.45
C ASP A 82 -33.26 7.21 -2.12
N HIS A 83 -32.16 7.33 -1.36
CA HIS A 83 -32.05 6.66 -0.06
C HIS A 83 -33.04 7.19 0.98
N ALA A 84 -33.35 8.49 0.95
CA ALA A 84 -34.38 9.09 1.80
C ALA A 84 -35.77 8.52 1.52
N ARG A 85 -36.11 8.35 0.23
CA ARG A 85 -37.35 7.68 -0.21
C ARG A 85 -37.38 6.21 0.22
N ASP A 86 -36.33 5.46 -0.09
CA ASP A 86 -36.26 4.00 0.18
C ASP A 86 -36.31 3.68 1.67
N THR A 87 -35.76 4.55 2.52
CA THR A 87 -35.72 4.34 3.97
C THR A 87 -36.81 5.10 4.73
N ASN A 88 -37.66 5.85 4.03
CA ASN A 88 -38.69 6.72 4.60
C ASN A 88 -38.13 7.66 5.70
N ARG A 89 -36.96 8.27 5.43
CA ARG A 89 -36.28 9.18 6.36
C ARG A 89 -36.23 10.60 5.79
N PRO A 90 -36.32 11.64 6.63
CA PRO A 90 -36.18 13.03 6.17
C PRO A 90 -34.87 13.27 5.42
N GLN A 91 -34.94 13.97 4.29
CA GLN A 91 -33.78 14.17 3.40
C GLN A 91 -32.62 14.90 4.09
N ASN A 92 -32.89 15.84 5.00
CA ASN A 92 -31.87 16.54 5.78
C ASN A 92 -31.07 15.60 6.70
N VAL A 93 -31.71 14.57 7.27
CA VAL A 93 -31.05 13.56 8.10
C VAL A 93 -30.12 12.69 7.24
N VAL A 94 -30.61 12.26 6.07
CA VAL A 94 -29.83 11.47 5.12
C VAL A 94 -28.66 12.28 4.54
N PHE A 95 -28.86 13.57 4.33
CA PHE A 95 -27.81 14.49 3.90
C PHE A 95 -26.67 14.58 4.93
N GLU A 96 -26.97 14.73 6.22
CA GLU A 96 -25.94 14.74 7.27
C GLU A 96 -25.25 13.38 7.41
N GLU A 97 -25.96 12.27 7.17
CA GLU A 97 -25.36 10.94 7.09
C GLU A 97 -24.37 10.83 5.92
N ALA A 98 -24.77 11.27 4.71
CA ALA A 98 -23.89 11.33 3.56
C ALA A 98 -22.66 12.20 3.83
N LYS A 99 -22.85 13.36 4.48
CA LYS A 99 -21.76 14.26 4.89
C LYS A 99 -20.80 13.62 5.88
N SER A 100 -21.31 12.78 6.79
CA SER A 100 -20.47 11.94 7.65
C SER A 100 -19.63 10.94 6.83
N TYR A 101 -20.24 10.27 5.84
CA TYR A 101 -19.52 9.40 4.92
C TYR A 101 -18.46 10.15 4.11
N ALA A 102 -18.77 11.32 3.56
CA ALA A 102 -17.79 12.15 2.87
C ALA A 102 -16.63 12.57 3.78
N ARG A 103 -16.89 12.95 5.04
CA ARG A 103 -15.82 13.21 6.03
C ARG A 103 -14.97 11.96 6.29
N GLU A 104 -15.58 10.78 6.34
CA GLU A 104 -14.83 9.53 6.53
C GLU A 104 -13.91 9.22 5.35
N ILE A 105 -14.40 9.45 4.12
CA ILE A 105 -13.75 9.09 2.86
C ILE A 105 -12.68 10.12 2.48
N VAL A 106 -13.02 11.41 2.45
CA VAL A 106 -12.12 12.44 1.91
C VAL A 106 -10.89 12.61 2.81
N PRO A 107 -9.66 12.38 2.28
CA PRO A 107 -8.43 12.47 3.04
C PRO A 107 -8.04 13.92 3.34
N GLY A 108 -7.21 14.11 4.37
CA GLY A 108 -6.74 15.43 4.79
C GLY A 108 -5.47 15.92 4.12
N PHE A 109 -4.75 15.02 3.42
CA PHE A 109 -3.43 15.18 2.79
C PHE A 109 -2.61 16.39 3.26
N SER A 110 -1.59 16.11 4.06
CA SER A 110 -0.59 17.08 4.48
C SER A 110 0.69 16.86 3.70
N THR A 111 0.96 17.75 2.75
CA THR A 111 2.17 17.76 1.93
C THR A 111 3.44 17.77 2.78
N LEU A 112 3.47 18.60 3.83
CA LEU A 112 4.61 18.70 4.74
C LEU A 112 4.86 17.38 5.47
N LEU A 113 3.81 16.73 5.96
CA LEU A 113 3.95 15.45 6.66
C LEU A 113 4.38 14.36 5.69
N TYR A 114 3.73 14.25 4.53
CA TYR A 114 3.99 13.23 3.52
C TYR A 114 5.44 13.31 3.02
N PHE A 115 5.83 14.42 2.40
CA PHE A 115 7.14 14.55 1.78
C PHE A 115 8.26 14.89 2.77
N GLY A 116 7.93 15.57 3.87
CA GLY A 116 8.92 15.99 4.86
C GLY A 116 9.30 14.87 5.83
N VAL A 117 8.33 14.23 6.48
CA VAL A 117 8.62 13.31 7.59
C VAL A 117 8.37 11.87 7.18
N ALA A 118 7.20 11.59 6.61
CA ALA A 118 6.75 10.23 6.33
C ALA A 118 7.67 9.54 5.31
N THR A 119 8.01 10.16 4.19
CA THR A 119 8.92 9.57 3.19
C THR A 119 10.30 9.23 3.79
N ARG A 120 10.87 10.12 4.62
CA ARG A 120 12.17 9.90 5.27
C ARG A 120 12.10 8.75 6.28
N LEU A 121 11.09 8.76 7.14
CA LEU A 121 10.87 7.71 8.13
C LEU A 121 10.62 6.35 7.46
N THR A 122 9.82 6.35 6.40
CA THR A 122 9.48 5.16 5.61
C THR A 122 10.71 4.56 4.95
N ARG A 123 11.53 5.40 4.29
CA ARG A 123 12.81 5.00 3.70
C ARG A 123 13.75 4.44 4.77
N TRP A 124 13.92 5.16 5.88
CA TRP A 124 14.76 4.72 6.99
C TRP A 124 14.30 3.36 7.51
N LEU A 125 13.03 3.22 7.89
CA LEU A 125 12.49 1.98 8.46
C LEU A 125 12.62 0.82 7.48
N THR A 126 12.30 1.03 6.19
CA THR A 126 12.42 -0.01 5.17
C THR A 126 13.88 -0.47 5.01
N MET A 127 14.83 0.47 4.93
CA MET A 127 16.27 0.17 4.84
C MET A 127 16.84 -0.50 6.10
N GLN A 128 16.25 -0.22 7.27
CA GLN A 128 16.66 -0.88 8.50
C GLN A 128 16.20 -2.34 8.58
N LEU A 129 15.13 -2.72 7.86
CA LEU A 129 14.56 -4.05 7.89
C LEU A 129 14.96 -4.91 6.68
N TYR A 130 15.10 -4.30 5.51
CA TYR A 130 15.29 -5.00 4.24
C TYR A 130 16.37 -4.36 3.39
N ARG A 131 17.07 -5.19 2.61
CA ARG A 131 17.83 -4.75 1.43
C ARG A 131 16.86 -4.57 0.28
N VAL A 132 16.59 -3.34 -0.13
CA VAL A 132 15.61 -3.08 -1.19
C VAL A 132 16.27 -3.11 -2.56
N LYS A 133 15.76 -3.97 -3.44
CA LYS A 133 16.20 -4.09 -4.84
C LYS A 133 15.01 -3.80 -5.76
N ILE A 134 15.17 -2.91 -6.73
CA ILE A 134 14.13 -2.72 -7.75
C ILE A 134 14.19 -3.89 -8.73
N GLY A 135 13.05 -4.48 -9.06
CA GLY A 135 12.85 -5.60 -9.99
C GLY A 135 12.88 -5.16 -11.45
N ARG A 136 12.05 -5.80 -12.28
CA ARG A 136 11.76 -5.34 -13.65
C ARG A 136 11.12 -3.95 -13.59
N ILE A 137 11.52 -3.07 -14.51
CA ILE A 137 10.84 -1.81 -14.76
C ILE A 137 10.58 -1.79 -16.26
N ASP A 138 9.34 -1.97 -16.68
CA ASP A 138 9.01 -1.93 -18.10
C ASP A 138 9.29 -0.53 -18.70
N ALA A 139 9.88 -0.50 -19.89
CA ALA A 139 10.34 0.74 -20.53
C ALA A 139 9.18 1.73 -20.78
N GLU A 140 8.00 1.20 -21.05
CA GLU A 140 6.75 1.94 -21.28
C GLU A 140 6.34 2.84 -20.12
N LEU A 141 6.84 2.58 -18.89
CA LEU A 141 6.60 3.45 -17.73
C LEU A 141 7.12 4.87 -17.92
N LYS A 142 8.13 5.07 -18.80
CA LYS A 142 8.65 6.41 -19.13
C LYS A 142 7.77 7.15 -20.15
N GLY A 143 6.95 6.41 -20.92
CA GLY A 143 6.09 6.96 -21.97
C GLY A 143 4.68 7.29 -21.49
N ILE A 144 4.39 7.17 -20.19
CA ILE A 144 3.08 7.53 -19.66
C ILE A 144 2.90 9.04 -19.78
N ASP A 145 1.80 9.44 -20.43
CA ASP A 145 1.39 10.84 -20.54
C ASP A 145 1.43 11.54 -19.16
N PRO A 146 2.15 12.67 -19.02
CA PRO A 146 2.17 13.47 -17.79
C PRO A 146 0.76 13.87 -17.31
N GLU A 147 -0.19 14.07 -18.24
CA GLU A 147 -1.57 14.42 -17.93
C GLU A 147 -2.45 13.20 -17.61
N ALA A 148 -2.02 11.97 -17.87
CA ALA A 148 -2.80 10.79 -17.51
C ALA A 148 -2.89 10.59 -15.98
N THR A 149 -4.05 10.13 -15.51
CA THR A 149 -4.22 9.69 -14.12
C THR A 149 -3.56 8.33 -13.94
N VAL A 150 -2.50 8.24 -13.13
CA VAL A 150 -1.88 6.94 -12.81
C VAL A 150 -2.44 6.32 -11.55
N ILE A 151 -2.73 5.04 -11.66
CA ILE A 151 -3.21 4.20 -10.56
C ILE A 151 -2.27 3.01 -10.42
N PHE A 152 -1.49 2.97 -9.33
CA PHE A 152 -0.67 1.81 -9.02
C PHE A 152 -1.54 0.68 -8.50
N VAL A 153 -1.46 -0.49 -9.13
CA VAL A 153 -2.23 -1.68 -8.78
C VAL A 153 -1.26 -2.73 -8.28
N ILE A 154 -1.33 -3.03 -6.98
CA ILE A 154 -0.23 -3.68 -6.26
C ILE A 154 -0.75 -4.95 -5.58
N ASN A 155 -0.04 -6.07 -5.68
CA ASN A 155 -0.35 -7.22 -4.81
C ASN A 155 -0.10 -6.87 -3.33
N HIS A 156 -0.74 -7.59 -2.41
CA HIS A 156 -0.67 -7.28 -0.99
C HIS A 156 -0.18 -8.47 -0.16
N ARG A 157 1.08 -8.43 0.28
CA ARG A 157 1.73 -9.48 1.09
C ARG A 157 2.06 -9.02 2.51
N SER A 158 2.34 -7.74 2.73
CA SER A 158 2.72 -7.21 4.04
C SER A 158 2.12 -5.83 4.30
N ASN A 159 1.95 -5.43 5.56
CA ASN A 159 1.67 -4.02 5.84
C ASN A 159 2.87 -3.12 5.47
N MET A 160 4.07 -3.69 5.30
CA MET A 160 5.24 -3.01 4.74
C MET A 160 5.04 -2.59 3.28
N ASP A 161 4.06 -3.13 2.55
CA ASP A 161 3.81 -2.77 1.15
C ASP A 161 3.48 -1.27 1.01
N TYR A 162 2.67 -0.74 1.93
CA TYR A 162 2.35 0.69 2.00
C TYR A 162 3.61 1.55 2.15
N LEU A 163 4.55 1.11 2.97
CA LEU A 163 5.81 1.80 3.22
C LEU A 163 6.73 1.71 2.02
N LEU A 164 6.94 0.50 1.50
CA LEU A 164 7.82 0.24 0.37
C LEU A 164 7.38 1.03 -0.86
N VAL A 165 6.10 0.98 -1.23
CA VAL A 165 5.59 1.68 -2.43
C VAL A 165 5.60 3.19 -2.23
N THR A 166 5.22 3.68 -1.04
CA THR A 166 5.31 5.12 -0.75
C THR A 166 6.73 5.61 -0.96
N TRP A 167 7.74 4.90 -0.45
CA TRP A 167 9.13 5.28 -0.67
C TRP A 167 9.53 5.19 -2.16
N LEU A 168 9.21 4.09 -2.85
CA LEU A 168 9.62 3.89 -4.25
C LEU A 168 9.00 4.92 -5.22
N VAL A 169 7.84 5.47 -4.88
CA VAL A 169 7.09 6.40 -5.76
C VAL A 169 7.17 7.85 -5.28
N ALA A 170 7.57 8.13 -4.03
CA ALA A 170 7.56 9.47 -3.44
C ALA A 170 8.36 10.52 -4.23
N ASP A 171 9.43 10.12 -4.93
CA ASP A 171 10.23 11.04 -5.74
C ASP A 171 9.53 11.42 -7.07
N ARG A 172 8.46 10.73 -7.46
CA ARG A 172 7.72 10.96 -8.71
C ARG A 172 6.35 11.59 -8.48
N SER A 173 5.64 11.20 -7.43
CA SER A 173 4.28 11.68 -7.13
C SER A 173 3.86 11.46 -5.67
N ALA A 174 2.85 12.21 -5.23
CA ALA A 174 2.10 11.90 -4.01
C ALA A 174 1.07 10.80 -4.28
N LEU A 175 0.97 9.81 -3.38
CA LEU A 175 0.02 8.71 -3.51
C LEU A 175 -1.19 8.91 -2.60
N SER A 176 -2.39 8.74 -3.16
CA SER A 176 -3.61 8.54 -2.39
C SER A 176 -3.95 7.05 -2.31
N TYR A 177 -3.96 6.49 -1.09
CA TYR A 177 -4.19 5.06 -0.87
C TYR A 177 -5.62 4.74 -0.47
N ALA A 178 -6.11 3.63 -1.03
CA ALA A 178 -7.25 2.89 -0.51
C ALA A 178 -6.83 2.02 0.70
N VAL A 179 -7.29 2.34 1.92
CA VAL A 179 -6.93 1.61 3.15
C VAL A 179 -8.14 0.94 3.79
N GLY A 180 -7.95 -0.27 4.31
CA GLY A 180 -9.01 -1.02 5.00
C GLY A 180 -9.29 -0.52 6.43
N GLU A 181 -10.37 -1.02 7.03
CA GLU A 181 -10.84 -0.59 8.36
C GLU A 181 -9.86 -0.88 9.51
N TRP A 182 -8.93 -1.84 9.34
CA TRP A 182 -7.98 -2.23 10.39
C TRP A 182 -7.12 -1.06 10.89
N ALA A 183 -6.83 -0.08 10.03
CA ALA A 183 -5.96 1.04 10.36
C ALA A 183 -6.72 2.25 10.93
N ARG A 184 -8.02 2.10 11.28
CA ARG A 184 -8.87 3.17 11.85
C ARG A 184 -8.63 3.42 13.35
N VAL A 185 -7.60 2.83 13.94
CA VAL A 185 -7.23 3.05 15.36
C VAL A 185 -6.51 4.39 15.55
N TRP A 186 -6.81 5.10 16.64
CA TRP A 186 -6.07 6.31 17.02
C TRP A 186 -4.74 5.90 17.71
N PRO A 187 -3.60 6.57 17.45
CA PRO A 187 -3.40 7.76 16.60
C PRO A 187 -3.11 7.47 15.12
N LEU A 188 -2.89 6.20 14.76
CA LEU A 188 -2.48 5.75 13.42
C LEU A 188 -3.39 6.30 12.30
N SER A 189 -4.70 6.32 12.52
CA SER A 189 -5.68 6.79 11.54
C SER A 189 -5.56 8.28 11.18
N ARG A 190 -4.98 9.12 12.04
CA ARG A 190 -4.71 10.53 11.74
C ARG A 190 -3.50 10.65 10.81
N ILE A 191 -2.45 9.88 11.06
CA ILE A 191 -1.23 9.85 10.24
C ILE A 191 -1.56 9.35 8.84
N ILE A 192 -2.27 8.22 8.74
CA ILE A 192 -2.67 7.62 7.46
C ILE A 192 -3.52 8.59 6.62
N ARG A 193 -4.50 9.27 7.22
CA ARG A 193 -5.31 10.29 6.52
C ARG A 193 -4.50 11.50 6.08
N ALA A 194 -3.53 11.91 6.90
CA ALA A 194 -2.63 12.99 6.57
C ALA A 194 -1.61 12.59 5.48
N MET A 195 -1.34 11.29 5.30
CA MET A 195 -0.57 10.78 4.16
C MET A 195 -1.40 10.65 2.87
N GLY A 196 -2.67 11.06 2.86
CA GLY A 196 -3.51 11.05 1.65
C GLY A 196 -4.35 9.80 1.46
N ALA A 197 -4.36 8.89 2.42
CA ALA A 197 -5.15 7.67 2.35
C ALA A 197 -6.61 7.86 2.78
N TYR A 198 -7.53 7.21 2.06
CA TYR A 198 -8.96 7.15 2.38
C TYR A 198 -9.35 5.75 2.87
N PHE A 199 -10.29 5.71 3.81
CA PHE A 199 -10.73 4.46 4.43
C PHE A 199 -11.94 3.85 3.72
N ILE A 200 -11.89 2.54 3.46
CA ILE A 200 -12.95 1.81 2.77
C ILE A 200 -13.58 0.78 3.70
N ARG A 201 -14.91 0.82 3.80
CA ARG A 201 -15.72 -0.21 4.45
C ARG A 201 -15.94 -1.41 3.53
N ARG A 202 -15.08 -2.42 3.63
CA ARG A 202 -15.07 -3.60 2.72
C ARG A 202 -16.36 -4.43 2.76
N ARG A 203 -17.11 -4.39 3.88
CA ARG A 203 -18.36 -5.16 4.09
C ARG A 203 -19.60 -4.28 4.23
N SER A 204 -19.52 -2.99 3.88
CA SER A 204 -20.68 -2.10 4.00
C SER A 204 -21.79 -2.55 3.06
N ARG A 205 -22.98 -2.82 3.62
CA ARG A 205 -24.23 -3.04 2.85
C ARG A 205 -24.99 -1.74 2.60
N ASN A 206 -24.53 -0.61 3.15
CA ASN A 206 -25.18 0.68 2.97
C ASN A 206 -24.94 1.21 1.55
N VAL A 207 -26.01 1.34 0.77
CA VAL A 207 -25.99 1.77 -0.63
C VAL A 207 -25.53 3.21 -0.76
N LEU A 208 -26.02 4.11 0.10
CA LEU A 208 -25.62 5.53 0.11
C LEU A 208 -24.11 5.69 0.32
N TYR A 209 -23.52 4.97 1.27
CA TYR A 209 -22.07 4.97 1.47
C TYR A 209 -21.31 4.56 0.21
N ARG A 210 -21.77 3.49 -0.48
CA ARG A 210 -21.13 3.02 -1.72
C ARG A 210 -21.23 4.06 -2.84
N ARG A 211 -22.37 4.74 -2.97
CA ARG A 211 -22.57 5.82 -3.96
C ARG A 211 -21.65 7.02 -3.68
N VAL A 212 -21.55 7.47 -2.42
CA VAL A 212 -20.63 8.55 -2.03
C VAL A 212 -19.16 8.16 -2.28
N MET A 213 -18.78 6.92 -1.95
CA MET A 213 -17.44 6.40 -2.22
C MET A 213 -17.14 6.32 -3.71
N ALA A 214 -18.05 5.76 -4.50
CA ALA A 214 -17.90 5.66 -5.94
C ALA A 214 -17.68 7.05 -6.54
N ARG A 215 -18.49 8.03 -6.15
CA ARG A 215 -18.37 9.37 -6.67
C ARG A 215 -17.04 10.04 -6.29
N TYR A 216 -16.59 9.86 -5.04
CA TYR A 216 -15.28 10.35 -4.63
C TYR A 216 -14.14 9.79 -5.49
N VAL A 217 -14.13 8.47 -5.74
CA VAL A 217 -13.09 7.81 -6.56
C VAL A 217 -13.13 8.34 -8.00
N GLN A 218 -14.31 8.53 -8.57
CA GLN A 218 -14.48 9.10 -9.92
C GLN A 218 -13.94 10.53 -10.00
N MET A 219 -14.30 11.39 -9.04
CA MET A 219 -13.81 12.77 -8.97
C MET A 219 -12.29 12.81 -8.80
N ALA A 220 -11.73 12.02 -7.88
CA ALA A 220 -10.28 11.96 -7.66
C ALA A 220 -9.54 11.50 -8.92
N THR A 221 -10.13 10.54 -9.66
CA THR A 221 -9.58 10.02 -10.91
C THR A 221 -9.64 11.06 -12.03
N ALA A 222 -10.76 11.76 -12.20
CA ALA A 222 -10.91 12.83 -13.18
C ALA A 222 -10.00 14.04 -12.90
N GLU A 223 -9.72 14.34 -11.63
CA GLU A 223 -8.84 15.43 -11.20
C GLU A 223 -7.34 15.17 -11.49
N GLY A 224 -6.95 13.94 -11.83
CA GLY A 224 -5.54 13.57 -12.03
C GLY A 224 -4.84 13.08 -10.77
N THR A 225 -5.56 12.77 -9.70
CA THR A 225 -4.94 12.33 -8.45
C THR A 225 -4.24 10.99 -8.66
N THR A 226 -2.93 10.93 -8.40
CA THR A 226 -2.21 9.65 -8.45
C THR A 226 -2.65 8.78 -7.27
N GLN A 227 -3.13 7.58 -7.59
CA GLN A 227 -3.73 6.66 -6.63
C GLN A 227 -2.93 5.36 -6.53
N ALA A 228 -3.07 4.68 -5.40
CA ALA A 228 -2.54 3.35 -5.20
C ALA A 228 -3.59 2.46 -4.53
N MET A 229 -3.76 1.24 -5.04
CA MET A 229 -4.73 0.28 -4.53
C MET A 229 -4.18 -1.14 -4.49
N PHE A 230 -4.69 -1.88 -3.51
CA PHE A 230 -4.44 -3.31 -3.31
C PHE A 230 -5.71 -4.07 -3.68
N PRO A 231 -5.89 -4.48 -4.96
CA PRO A 231 -7.15 -5.04 -5.44
C PRO A 231 -7.54 -6.32 -4.71
N GLU A 232 -6.59 -7.11 -4.16
CA GLU A 232 -6.88 -8.32 -3.38
C GLU A 232 -7.78 -8.06 -2.15
N GLY A 233 -7.81 -6.82 -1.66
CA GLY A 233 -8.68 -6.42 -0.54
C GLY A 233 -8.30 -7.05 0.80
N GLY A 234 -7.10 -7.60 0.93
CA GLY A 234 -6.52 -8.19 2.14
C GLY A 234 -5.11 -8.70 1.88
N LEU A 235 -4.36 -8.97 2.95
CA LEU A 235 -3.05 -9.62 2.85
C LEU A 235 -3.21 -11.05 2.32
N SER A 236 -2.26 -11.48 1.50
CA SER A 236 -2.15 -12.85 1.03
C SER A 236 -1.95 -13.80 2.21
N LEU A 237 -2.73 -14.88 2.25
CA LEU A 237 -2.68 -15.88 3.32
C LEU A 237 -1.80 -17.08 2.97
N ASP A 238 -1.45 -17.24 1.70
CA ASP A 238 -0.61 -18.33 1.17
C ASP A 238 0.61 -17.83 0.40
N GLY A 239 0.81 -16.52 0.30
CA GLY A 239 1.94 -15.95 -0.42
C GLY A 239 1.74 -15.85 -1.94
N ARG A 240 0.59 -16.30 -2.48
CA ARG A 240 0.20 -16.12 -3.88
C ARG A 240 -0.41 -14.74 -4.10
N VAL A 241 -0.33 -14.25 -5.33
CA VAL A 241 -1.15 -13.13 -5.80
C VAL A 241 -2.58 -13.64 -5.96
N GLY A 242 -3.50 -13.12 -5.14
CA GLY A 242 -4.91 -13.51 -5.13
C GLY A 242 -5.74 -12.88 -6.24
N ALA A 243 -7.05 -13.16 -6.24
CA ALA A 243 -7.99 -12.52 -7.15
C ALA A 243 -8.34 -11.08 -6.70
N ALA A 244 -8.60 -10.20 -7.66
CA ALA A 244 -9.03 -8.84 -7.41
C ALA A 244 -10.46 -8.76 -6.84
N LYS A 245 -10.70 -7.75 -6.00
CA LYS A 245 -12.02 -7.25 -5.64
C LYS A 245 -12.36 -6.09 -6.57
N LEU A 246 -13.50 -6.22 -7.25
CA LEU A 246 -13.89 -5.31 -8.32
C LEU A 246 -14.28 -3.91 -7.85
N GLY A 247 -14.59 -3.69 -6.57
CA GLY A 247 -15.23 -2.47 -6.08
C GLY A 247 -14.60 -1.17 -6.60
N LEU A 248 -13.34 -0.89 -6.26
CA LEU A 248 -12.69 0.36 -6.71
C LEU A 248 -12.48 0.41 -8.22
N LEU A 249 -12.07 -0.71 -8.83
CA LEU A 249 -11.88 -0.82 -10.28
C LEU A 249 -13.16 -0.50 -11.04
N SER A 250 -14.30 -1.02 -10.57
CA SER A 250 -15.61 -0.75 -11.16
C SER A 250 -15.99 0.73 -11.10
N TYR A 251 -15.68 1.43 -10.00
CA TYR A 251 -15.94 2.87 -9.89
C TYR A 251 -15.12 3.68 -10.87
N ILE A 252 -13.85 3.29 -11.08
CA ILE A 252 -12.95 3.92 -12.05
C ILE A 252 -13.44 3.68 -13.48
N VAL A 253 -13.75 2.43 -13.84
CA VAL A 253 -14.23 2.07 -15.17
C VAL A 253 -15.57 2.74 -15.49
N GLN A 254 -16.51 2.76 -14.54
CA GLN A 254 -17.84 3.38 -14.73
C GLN A 254 -17.79 4.91 -14.83
N GLY A 255 -16.80 5.56 -14.20
CA GLY A 255 -16.65 7.01 -14.27
C GLY A 255 -15.63 7.48 -15.31
N PHE A 256 -15.11 6.57 -16.13
CA PHE A 256 -14.13 6.90 -17.15
C PHE A 256 -14.82 7.58 -18.34
N ASP A 257 -14.29 8.72 -18.75
CA ASP A 257 -14.70 9.44 -19.95
C ASP A 257 -13.62 9.27 -21.03
N PRO A 258 -13.89 8.52 -22.12
CA PRO A 258 -12.96 8.36 -23.22
C PRO A 258 -12.60 9.67 -23.92
N ALA A 259 -13.39 10.74 -23.83
CA ALA A 259 -13.00 12.04 -24.39
C ALA A 259 -12.11 12.85 -23.43
N GLY A 260 -12.09 12.48 -22.15
CA GLY A 260 -11.37 13.18 -21.09
C GLY A 260 -9.92 12.70 -20.88
N ARG A 261 -9.44 12.85 -19.65
CA ARG A 261 -8.12 12.41 -19.19
C ARG A 261 -8.02 10.88 -19.19
N ASP A 262 -6.96 10.33 -19.78
CA ASP A 262 -6.72 8.88 -19.74
C ASP A 262 -6.39 8.38 -18.32
N VAL A 263 -6.73 7.12 -18.05
CA VAL A 263 -6.41 6.44 -16.80
C VAL A 263 -5.43 5.32 -17.09
N VAL A 264 -4.24 5.40 -16.52
CA VAL A 264 -3.16 4.43 -16.74
C VAL A 264 -2.92 3.62 -15.47
N PHE A 265 -3.23 2.34 -15.52
CA PHE A 265 -2.92 1.41 -14.45
C PHE A 265 -1.48 0.94 -14.54
N VAL A 266 -0.75 0.99 -13.42
CA VAL A 266 0.62 0.48 -13.34
C VAL A 266 0.63 -0.76 -12.44
N PRO A 267 0.76 -1.97 -13.03
CA PRO A 267 0.92 -3.21 -12.27
C PRO A 267 2.22 -3.19 -11.45
N VAL A 268 2.14 -3.53 -10.17
CA VAL A 268 3.31 -3.61 -9.28
C VAL A 268 3.30 -4.94 -8.53
N GLY A 269 4.37 -5.72 -8.74
CA GLY A 269 4.61 -6.97 -8.02
C GLY A 269 5.62 -6.77 -6.89
N LEU A 270 5.19 -6.95 -5.65
CA LEU A 270 5.99 -6.91 -4.43
C LEU A 270 6.28 -8.30 -3.89
N THR A 271 7.49 -8.47 -3.38
CA THR A 271 7.98 -9.73 -2.82
C THR A 271 9.00 -9.48 -1.71
N TYR A 272 9.11 -10.44 -0.80
CA TYR A 272 9.99 -10.37 0.37
C TYR A 272 10.61 -11.74 0.64
N ASP A 273 11.89 -11.76 1.02
CA ASP A 273 12.53 -12.97 1.56
C ASP A 273 11.88 -13.40 2.88
N ARG A 274 11.41 -12.41 3.66
CA ARG A 274 10.64 -12.65 4.86
C ARG A 274 9.51 -11.63 4.99
N VAL A 275 8.29 -12.12 5.17
CA VAL A 275 7.13 -11.26 5.49
C VAL A 275 7.03 -11.13 7.01
N LEU A 276 6.80 -9.91 7.50
CA LEU A 276 6.70 -9.64 8.95
C LEU A 276 5.53 -10.38 9.60
N GLU A 277 4.42 -10.48 8.88
CA GLU A 277 3.16 -11.05 9.33
C GLU A 277 3.00 -12.54 8.99
N ASP A 278 4.01 -13.18 8.40
CA ASP A 278 3.92 -14.52 7.79
C ASP A 278 3.28 -15.59 8.69
N ARG A 279 3.71 -15.70 9.95
CA ARG A 279 3.19 -16.69 10.92
C ARG A 279 1.72 -16.47 11.20
N VAL A 280 1.31 -15.21 11.40
CA VAL A 280 -0.08 -14.86 11.67
C VAL A 280 -0.95 -15.08 10.42
N LEU A 281 -0.40 -14.84 9.24
CA LEU A 281 -1.08 -15.06 7.96
C LEU A 281 -1.26 -16.56 7.67
N ALA A 282 -0.22 -17.37 7.89
CA ALA A 282 -0.27 -18.83 7.74
C ALA A 282 -1.25 -19.47 8.75
N GLU A 283 -1.23 -19.03 10.01
CA GLU A 283 -2.18 -19.48 11.04
C GLU A 283 -3.63 -19.07 10.70
N ALA A 284 -3.83 -17.85 10.19
CA ALA A 284 -5.15 -17.39 9.75
C ALA A 284 -5.68 -18.20 8.56
N ARG A 285 -4.79 -18.71 7.68
CA ARG A 285 -5.17 -19.66 6.62
C ARG A 285 -5.62 -20.98 7.20
N ALA A 286 -4.85 -21.55 8.13
CA ALA A 286 -5.14 -22.84 8.73
C ALA A 286 -6.44 -22.84 9.54
N THR A 287 -6.70 -21.75 10.28
CA THR A 287 -7.91 -21.62 11.11
C THR A 287 -9.13 -21.12 10.35
N GLY A 288 -8.97 -20.63 9.11
CA GLY A 288 -10.03 -19.99 8.33
C GLY A 288 -10.53 -18.65 8.90
N THR A 289 -9.96 -18.16 10.01
CA THR A 289 -10.41 -16.93 10.67
C THR A 289 -9.47 -15.76 10.37
N ARG A 290 -9.98 -14.73 9.67
CA ARG A 290 -9.24 -13.47 9.46
C ARG A 290 -9.31 -12.51 10.67
N LYS A 291 -9.45 -13.04 11.89
CA LYS A 291 -9.47 -12.23 13.11
C LYS A 291 -8.03 -12.04 13.59
N PHE A 292 -7.36 -11.02 13.04
CA PHE A 292 -6.07 -10.56 13.53
C PHE A 292 -6.24 -9.88 14.90
N ARG A 293 -6.44 -10.67 15.95
CA ARG A 293 -6.30 -10.22 17.34
C ARG A 293 -4.80 -10.09 17.66
N ALA A 294 -4.09 -9.28 16.89
CA ALA A 294 -2.73 -8.91 17.23
C ALA A 294 -2.81 -8.10 18.53
N ARG A 295 -2.49 -8.74 19.66
CA ARG A 295 -2.31 -8.06 20.93
C ARG A 295 -1.22 -7.02 20.69
N LEU A 296 -1.53 -5.73 20.79
CA LEU A 296 -0.55 -4.63 20.61
C LEU A 296 0.75 -4.90 21.36
N TRP A 297 0.66 -5.54 22.52
CA TRP A 297 1.77 -6.04 23.31
C TRP A 297 2.71 -7.01 22.59
N VAL A 298 2.19 -7.95 21.79
CA VAL A 298 3.01 -8.90 21.01
C VAL A 298 3.80 -8.17 19.94
N MET A 299 3.18 -7.19 19.25
CA MET A 299 3.90 -6.34 18.30
C MET A 299 4.95 -5.46 19.00
N ALA A 300 4.63 -4.88 20.15
CA ALA A 300 5.57 -4.08 20.94
C ALA A 300 6.75 -4.92 21.43
N ARG A 301 6.51 -6.16 21.91
CA ARG A 301 7.56 -7.09 22.33
C ARG A 301 8.42 -7.52 21.14
N PHE A 302 7.82 -7.77 19.98
CA PHE A 302 8.55 -8.09 18.75
C PHE A 302 9.45 -6.92 18.33
N ALA A 303 8.90 -5.69 18.30
CA ALA A 303 9.66 -4.48 18.01
C ALA A 303 10.79 -4.25 19.03
N GLY A 304 10.52 -4.41 20.32
CA GLY A 304 11.51 -4.26 21.39
C GLY A 304 12.65 -5.28 21.27
N ARG A 305 12.34 -6.55 21.00
CA ARG A 305 13.35 -7.59 20.73
C ARG A 305 14.18 -7.26 19.49
N MET A 306 13.57 -6.73 18.45
CA MET A 306 14.26 -6.35 17.22
C MET A 306 15.21 -5.17 17.46
N ILE A 307 14.74 -4.15 18.18
CA ILE A 307 15.58 -3.00 18.59
C ILE A 307 16.74 -3.51 19.44
N TRP A 308 16.48 -4.39 20.41
CA TRP A 308 17.53 -4.98 21.24
C TRP A 308 18.56 -5.77 20.42
N GLN A 309 18.12 -6.69 19.56
CA GLN A 309 19.02 -7.43 18.68
C GLN A 309 19.86 -6.51 17.81
N LYS A 310 19.29 -5.41 17.34
CA LYS A 310 20.00 -4.42 16.53
C LYS A 310 21.03 -3.64 17.33
N LEU A 311 20.67 -3.18 18.54
CA LEU A 311 21.61 -2.53 19.46
C LEU A 311 22.77 -3.47 19.85
N CYS A 312 22.50 -4.77 19.96
CA CYS A 312 23.52 -5.78 20.21
C CYS A 312 24.27 -6.25 18.94
N GLY A 313 24.04 -5.66 17.76
CA GLY A 313 24.69 -6.07 16.51
C GLY A 313 24.31 -7.45 15.97
N ARG A 314 23.23 -8.06 16.49
CA ARG A 314 22.76 -9.42 16.14
C ARG A 314 21.65 -9.43 15.09
N PHE A 315 21.13 -8.26 14.70
CA PHE A 315 20.05 -8.18 13.72
C PHE A 315 20.60 -8.20 12.30
N GLN A 316 20.35 -9.29 11.56
CA GLN A 316 20.83 -9.47 10.18
C GLN A 316 19.83 -9.00 9.10
N GLY A 317 18.73 -8.35 9.50
CA GLY A 317 17.66 -7.96 8.58
C GLY A 317 16.70 -9.10 8.26
N PHE A 318 15.71 -8.79 7.43
CA PHE A 318 14.70 -9.74 6.93
C PHE A 318 14.97 -10.13 5.48
N GLY A 319 16.21 -10.00 5.02
CA GLY A 319 16.63 -10.31 3.66
C GLY A 319 16.28 -9.20 2.67
N VAL A 320 15.92 -9.60 1.46
CA VAL A 320 15.60 -8.70 0.35
C VAL A 320 14.11 -8.39 0.31
N ALA A 321 13.77 -7.15 0.02
CA ALA A 321 12.46 -6.75 -0.48
C ALA A 321 12.61 -6.26 -1.91
N SER A 322 11.71 -6.65 -2.80
CA SER A 322 11.79 -6.23 -4.20
C SER A 322 10.43 -5.86 -4.78
N ALA A 323 10.47 -4.91 -5.71
CA ALA A 323 9.30 -4.40 -6.40
C ALA A 323 9.56 -4.41 -7.91
N GLY A 324 8.76 -5.15 -8.67
CA GLY A 324 8.72 -5.08 -10.12
C GLY A 324 7.55 -4.23 -10.60
N PHE A 325 7.78 -3.41 -11.61
CA PHE A 325 6.77 -2.59 -12.27
C PHE A 325 6.51 -3.17 -13.67
N GLY A 326 5.30 -3.64 -13.87
CA GLY A 326 4.84 -4.23 -15.12
C GLY A 326 4.42 -3.18 -16.16
N ALA A 327 4.13 -3.67 -17.36
CA ALA A 327 3.69 -2.85 -18.48
C ALA A 327 2.39 -2.10 -18.12
N PRO A 328 2.38 -0.76 -18.26
CA PRO A 328 1.21 0.05 -17.94
C PRO A 328 0.03 -0.28 -18.86
N VAL A 329 -1.18 -0.16 -18.33
CA VAL A 329 -2.43 -0.39 -19.08
C VAL A 329 -3.19 0.92 -19.17
N SER A 330 -3.23 1.52 -20.36
CA SER A 330 -4.13 2.64 -20.67
C SER A 330 -5.56 2.11 -20.74
N LEU A 331 -6.45 2.65 -19.91
CA LEU A 331 -7.86 2.26 -19.88
C LEU A 331 -8.53 2.56 -21.21
N ARG A 332 -8.20 3.69 -21.84
CA ARG A 332 -8.68 4.04 -23.19
C ARG A 332 -8.32 2.97 -24.21
N ASN A 333 -7.04 2.65 -24.33
CA ASN A 333 -6.56 1.70 -25.33
C ASN A 333 -7.06 0.29 -25.03
N TRP A 334 -7.15 -0.06 -23.75
CA TRP A 334 -7.66 -1.36 -23.31
C TRP A 334 -9.15 -1.52 -23.64
N GLN A 335 -9.99 -0.51 -23.39
CA GLN A 335 -11.41 -0.55 -23.76
C GLN A 335 -11.62 -0.64 -25.28
N ALA A 336 -10.74 -0.02 -26.07
CA ALA A 336 -10.82 -0.07 -27.54
C ALA A 336 -10.40 -1.42 -28.13
N THR A 337 -9.61 -2.22 -27.40
CA THR A 337 -9.03 -3.48 -27.90
C THR A 337 -9.61 -4.73 -27.22
N ALA A 338 -10.23 -4.60 -26.05
CA ALA A 338 -10.83 -5.71 -25.33
C ALA A 338 -12.13 -6.18 -26.01
N PRO A 339 -12.32 -7.50 -26.23
CA PRO A 339 -13.54 -8.04 -26.84
C PRO A 339 -14.80 -7.74 -26.00
N GLU A 340 -14.71 -7.90 -24.68
CA GLU A 340 -15.77 -7.58 -23.72
C GLU A 340 -15.20 -6.65 -22.63
N PRO A 341 -15.21 -5.32 -22.87
CA PRO A 341 -14.64 -4.38 -21.93
C PRO A 341 -15.48 -4.33 -20.66
N GLY A 342 -14.91 -4.78 -19.55
CA GLY A 342 -15.55 -4.80 -18.25
C GLY A 342 -14.55 -4.75 -17.10
N ALA A 343 -15.02 -4.34 -15.92
CA ALA A 343 -14.18 -4.27 -14.73
C ALA A 343 -13.58 -5.64 -14.35
N GLU A 344 -14.28 -6.73 -14.66
CA GLU A 344 -13.81 -8.11 -14.40
C GLU A 344 -12.65 -8.52 -15.30
N ALA A 345 -12.80 -8.33 -16.62
CA ALA A 345 -11.74 -8.62 -17.58
C ALA A 345 -10.50 -7.74 -17.34
N LEU A 346 -10.69 -6.45 -17.06
CA LEU A 346 -9.60 -5.54 -16.69
C LEU A 346 -8.91 -6.01 -15.41
N ALA A 347 -9.68 -6.40 -14.40
CA ALA A 347 -9.12 -6.91 -13.16
C ALA A 347 -8.30 -8.19 -13.39
N ALA A 348 -8.78 -9.12 -14.21
CA ALA A 348 -8.05 -10.34 -14.55
C ALA A 348 -6.72 -10.04 -15.27
N ASP A 349 -6.74 -9.17 -16.28
CA ASP A 349 -5.53 -8.73 -17.00
C ASP A 349 -4.52 -8.07 -16.05
N LEU A 350 -4.98 -7.13 -15.20
CA LEU A 350 -4.13 -6.48 -14.20
C LEU A 350 -3.53 -7.47 -13.20
N MET A 351 -4.31 -8.43 -12.69
CA MET A 351 -3.78 -9.43 -11.75
C MET A 351 -2.76 -10.36 -12.42
N ALA A 352 -2.96 -10.74 -13.68
CA ALA A 352 -1.98 -11.51 -14.45
C ALA A 352 -0.67 -10.74 -14.64
N ARG A 353 -0.75 -9.46 -15.01
CA ARG A 353 0.42 -8.58 -15.14
C ARG A 353 1.14 -8.38 -13.81
N ILE A 354 0.40 -8.23 -12.70
CA ILE A 354 0.97 -8.14 -11.36
C ILE A 354 1.73 -9.43 -11.02
N ALA A 355 1.10 -10.59 -11.20
CA ALA A 355 1.73 -11.89 -10.93
C ALA A 355 3.01 -12.10 -11.75
N HIS A 356 3.02 -11.69 -13.02
CA HIS A 356 4.22 -11.73 -13.86
C HIS A 356 5.30 -10.73 -13.41
N SER A 357 4.90 -9.62 -12.81
CA SER A 357 5.81 -8.57 -12.32
C SER A 357 6.44 -8.88 -10.97
N VAL A 358 5.97 -9.90 -10.24
CA VAL A 358 6.53 -10.29 -8.93
C VAL A 358 7.97 -10.81 -9.12
N PRO A 359 9.00 -10.14 -8.57
CA PRO A 359 10.36 -10.64 -8.65
C PRO A 359 10.55 -11.94 -7.87
N VAL A 360 11.51 -12.75 -8.29
CA VAL A 360 11.86 -14.00 -7.62
C VAL A 360 13.08 -13.79 -6.73
N LEU A 361 12.93 -14.06 -5.43
CA LEU A 361 13.95 -13.84 -4.40
C LEU A 361 14.57 -15.15 -3.90
N PRO A 362 15.75 -15.10 -3.22
CA PRO A 362 16.44 -16.27 -2.71
C PRO A 362 15.59 -17.18 -1.82
N VAL A 363 14.90 -16.65 -0.80
CA VAL A 363 14.12 -17.48 0.13
C VAL A 363 12.94 -18.17 -0.57
N PRO A 364 12.08 -17.47 -1.34
CA PRO A 364 11.03 -18.11 -2.15
C PRO A 364 11.55 -19.18 -3.12
N MET A 365 12.71 -18.93 -3.76
CA MET A 365 13.31 -19.87 -4.71
C MET A 365 13.83 -21.14 -4.02
N VAL A 366 14.56 -20.99 -2.91
CA VAL A 366 15.02 -22.13 -2.10
C VAL A 366 13.82 -22.91 -1.54
N ALA A 367 12.78 -22.22 -1.06
CA ALA A 367 11.57 -22.87 -0.58
C ALA A 367 10.89 -23.70 -1.67
N ALA A 368 10.77 -23.17 -2.89
CA ALA A 368 10.21 -23.91 -4.03
C ALA A 368 11.08 -25.07 -4.49
N ALA A 369 12.41 -24.97 -4.36
CA ALA A 369 13.34 -26.06 -4.65
C ALA A 369 13.22 -27.21 -3.62
N LEU A 370 13.14 -26.88 -2.32
CA LEU A 370 12.89 -27.84 -1.25
C LEU A 370 11.55 -28.57 -1.44
N ARG A 371 10.49 -27.83 -1.84
CA ARG A 371 9.17 -28.43 -2.12
C ARG A 371 9.15 -29.33 -3.36
N SER A 372 10.11 -29.19 -4.27
CA SER A 372 10.31 -30.16 -5.36
C SER A 372 11.13 -31.39 -4.97
N GLY A 373 11.41 -31.59 -3.68
CA GLY A 373 12.06 -32.80 -3.16
C GLY A 373 13.57 -32.70 -3.00
N ALA A 374 14.17 -31.51 -3.11
CA ALA A 374 15.60 -31.35 -2.85
C ALA A 374 15.90 -31.54 -1.35
N THR A 375 16.79 -32.48 -1.05
CA THR A 375 17.23 -32.87 0.29
C THR A 375 18.70 -32.56 0.55
N THR A 376 19.48 -32.24 -0.48
CA THR A 376 20.90 -31.85 -0.33
C THR A 376 21.18 -30.47 -0.95
N ARG A 377 22.30 -29.86 -0.56
CA ARG A 377 22.73 -28.58 -1.17
C ARG A 377 23.00 -28.72 -2.67
N ALA A 378 23.50 -29.87 -3.14
CA ALA A 378 23.71 -30.13 -4.56
C ALA A 378 22.37 -30.20 -5.32
N GLU A 379 21.40 -30.95 -4.79
CA GLU A 379 20.06 -31.02 -5.38
C GLU A 379 19.35 -29.67 -5.40
N LEU A 380 19.59 -28.81 -4.39
CA LEU A 380 19.10 -27.44 -4.39
C LEU A 380 19.69 -26.63 -5.54
N VAL A 381 21.01 -26.71 -5.79
CA VAL A 381 21.64 -26.01 -6.91
C VAL A 381 20.97 -26.43 -8.21
N ASP A 382 20.77 -27.73 -8.43
CA ASP A 382 20.18 -28.25 -9.66
C ASP A 382 18.71 -27.80 -9.82
N ALA A 383 17.92 -27.89 -8.75
CA ALA A 383 16.52 -27.47 -8.76
C ALA A 383 16.36 -25.97 -8.99
N ILE A 384 17.20 -25.15 -8.35
CA ILE A 384 17.22 -23.70 -8.52
C ILE A 384 17.65 -23.36 -9.95
N THR A 385 18.69 -24.00 -10.48
CA THR A 385 19.17 -23.78 -11.85
C THR A 385 18.08 -24.04 -12.87
N ARG A 386 17.40 -25.19 -12.79
CA ARG A 386 16.28 -25.53 -13.69
C ARG A 386 15.13 -24.53 -13.60
N LYS A 387 14.67 -24.21 -12.39
CA LYS A 387 13.57 -23.26 -12.17
C LYS A 387 13.94 -21.86 -12.63
N ALA A 388 15.17 -21.41 -12.34
CA ALA A 388 15.67 -20.10 -12.73
C ALA A 388 15.78 -19.97 -14.25
N ALA A 389 16.29 -20.98 -14.94
CA ALA A 389 16.35 -21.00 -16.40
C ALA A 389 14.95 -20.86 -17.03
N LEU A 390 13.99 -21.64 -16.54
CA LEU A 390 12.61 -21.59 -17.01
C LEU A 390 11.93 -20.22 -16.77
N LEU A 391 12.12 -19.64 -15.58
CA LEU A 391 11.56 -18.34 -15.25
C LEU A 391 12.21 -17.20 -16.05
N ARG A 392 13.54 -17.25 -16.25
CA ARG A 392 14.26 -16.28 -17.08
C ARG A 392 13.79 -16.33 -18.53
N SER A 393 13.60 -17.52 -19.11
CA SER A 393 13.16 -17.66 -20.51
C SER A 393 11.75 -17.10 -20.76
N HIS A 394 10.94 -16.98 -19.70
CA HIS A 394 9.60 -16.38 -19.76
C HIS A 394 9.56 -14.92 -19.30
N GLY A 395 10.70 -14.28 -19.03
CA GLY A 395 10.76 -12.84 -18.75
C GLY A 395 10.52 -12.43 -17.29
N TYR A 396 10.54 -13.38 -16.34
CA TYR A 396 10.49 -13.06 -14.91
C TYR A 396 11.80 -12.40 -14.44
N ALA A 397 11.70 -11.46 -13.51
CA ALA A 397 12.86 -10.84 -12.89
C ALA A 397 13.38 -11.66 -11.71
N LEU A 398 14.60 -12.18 -11.83
CA LEU A 398 15.25 -12.94 -10.77
C LEU A 398 16.23 -12.04 -10.01
N ARG A 399 16.11 -11.98 -8.68
CA ARG A 399 17.01 -11.25 -7.78
C ARG A 399 17.79 -12.20 -6.88
N LEU A 400 18.30 -13.27 -7.50
CA LEU A 400 18.98 -14.38 -6.85
C LEU A 400 20.51 -14.17 -6.72
N GLY A 401 21.10 -13.26 -7.49
CA GLY A 401 22.56 -13.27 -7.70
C GLY A 401 22.97 -14.44 -8.59
N LYS A 402 24.12 -15.04 -8.33
CA LYS A 402 24.50 -16.37 -8.86
C LYS A 402 23.74 -17.48 -8.12
N GLU A 403 23.62 -18.66 -8.70
CA GLU A 403 22.88 -19.80 -8.11
C GLU A 403 23.40 -20.19 -6.72
N ALA A 404 24.73 -20.17 -6.53
CA ALA A 404 25.35 -20.41 -5.23
C ALA A 404 25.04 -19.29 -4.20
N GLU A 405 24.95 -18.04 -4.66
CA GLU A 405 24.57 -16.89 -3.82
C GLU A 405 23.10 -16.99 -3.39
N ALA A 406 22.22 -17.53 -4.26
CA ALA A 406 20.82 -17.76 -3.93
C ALA A 406 20.64 -18.72 -2.76
N ILE A 407 21.47 -19.76 -2.66
CA ILE A 407 21.47 -20.69 -1.53
C ILE A 407 22.03 -20.01 -0.29
N ALA A 408 23.15 -19.28 -0.44
CA ALA A 408 23.78 -18.56 0.67
C ALA A 408 22.85 -17.50 1.29
N ASP A 409 22.03 -16.84 0.48
CA ASP A 409 21.06 -15.84 0.94
C ASP A 409 19.72 -16.45 1.36
N GLY A 410 19.29 -17.56 0.74
CA GLY A 410 17.95 -18.11 0.88
C GLY A 410 17.80 -19.23 1.91
N LEU A 411 18.81 -20.09 2.09
CA LEU A 411 18.74 -21.24 3.00
C LEU A 411 18.94 -20.84 4.48
N PRO A 412 19.94 -20.01 4.86
CA PRO A 412 20.15 -19.68 6.27
C PRO A 412 18.94 -19.04 6.96
N PRO A 413 18.15 -18.15 6.34
CA PRO A 413 16.92 -17.64 6.96
C PRO A 413 15.89 -18.72 7.28
N LEU A 414 15.77 -19.75 6.44
CA LEU A 414 14.85 -20.87 6.67
C LEU A 414 15.34 -21.77 7.81
N VAL A 415 16.66 -22.01 7.89
CA VAL A 415 17.29 -22.81 8.95
C VAL A 415 17.23 -22.09 10.30
N GLN A 416 17.61 -20.81 10.35
CA GLN A 416 17.59 -20.00 11.58
C GLN A 416 16.19 -19.92 12.20
N ARG A 417 15.15 -20.05 11.37
CA ARG A 417 13.76 -20.02 11.79
C ARG A 417 13.18 -21.38 12.15
N GLY A 418 13.93 -22.46 11.97
CA GLY A 418 13.48 -23.83 12.20
C GLY A 418 12.48 -24.33 11.15
N VAL A 419 12.35 -23.65 10.00
CA VAL A 419 11.52 -24.14 8.88
C VAL A 419 12.21 -25.33 8.19
N VAL A 420 13.53 -25.27 8.11
CA VAL A 420 14.40 -26.32 7.56
C VAL A 420 15.40 -26.74 8.64
N LEU A 421 15.61 -28.03 8.78
CA LEU A 421 16.60 -28.64 9.65
C LEU A 421 17.75 -29.13 8.78
N GLU A 422 18.98 -28.75 9.13
CA GLU A 422 20.20 -29.21 8.46
C GLU A 422 20.98 -30.12 9.41
N GLN A 423 21.12 -31.40 9.06
CA GLN A 423 21.86 -32.40 9.83
C GLN A 423 22.67 -33.29 8.89
N GLY A 424 23.99 -33.39 9.11
CA GLY A 424 24.86 -34.26 8.31
C GLY A 424 24.87 -33.97 6.80
N GLY A 425 24.62 -32.72 6.39
CA GLY A 425 24.52 -32.33 4.98
C GLY A 425 23.17 -32.62 4.32
N GLN A 426 22.24 -33.24 5.05
CA GLN A 426 20.84 -33.39 4.62
C GLN A 426 19.98 -32.25 5.13
N LEU A 427 19.02 -31.85 4.31
CA LEU A 427 18.03 -30.81 4.53
C LEU A 427 16.67 -31.47 4.65
N ARG A 428 16.03 -31.29 5.81
CA ARG A 428 14.68 -31.79 6.07
C ARG A 428 13.76 -30.64 6.43
N VAL A 429 12.59 -30.59 5.80
CA VAL A 429 11.54 -29.64 6.18
C VAL A 429 10.98 -30.04 7.54
N ALA A 430 10.89 -29.11 8.49
CA ALA A 430 10.23 -29.38 9.75
C ALA A 430 8.73 -29.54 9.50
N GLU A 431 8.14 -30.68 9.87
CA GLU A 431 6.74 -31.02 9.60
C GLU A 431 5.77 -29.94 10.10
N ALA A 432 6.03 -29.41 11.30
CA ALA A 432 5.26 -28.33 11.91
C ALA A 432 5.31 -26.99 11.14
N GLU A 433 6.33 -26.79 10.29
CA GLU A 433 6.55 -25.56 9.52
C GLU A 433 6.35 -25.79 8.00
N ALA A 434 5.79 -26.92 7.59
CA ALA A 434 5.49 -27.23 6.18
C ALA A 434 4.59 -26.16 5.52
N ALA A 435 3.61 -25.64 6.25
CA ALA A 435 2.74 -24.55 5.79
C ALA A 435 3.52 -23.24 5.57
N MET A 436 4.55 -22.98 6.39
CA MET A 436 5.41 -21.80 6.24
C MET A 436 6.30 -21.93 5.01
N LEU A 437 6.86 -23.11 4.77
CA LEU A 437 7.63 -23.38 3.55
C LEU A 437 6.75 -23.21 2.30
N ALA A 438 5.52 -23.73 2.35
CA ALA A 438 4.55 -23.56 1.28
C ALA A 438 4.23 -22.08 1.01
N TYR A 439 4.02 -21.27 2.06
CA TYR A 439 3.82 -19.83 1.95
C TYR A 439 4.98 -19.11 1.22
N TYR A 440 6.22 -19.51 1.50
CA TYR A 440 7.38 -18.92 0.85
C TYR A 440 7.56 -19.38 -0.60
N ALA A 441 7.35 -20.66 -0.88
CA ALA A 441 7.45 -21.22 -2.23
C ALA A 441 6.37 -20.69 -3.19
N ALA A 442 5.21 -20.31 -2.65
CA ALA A 442 3.99 -20.05 -3.40
C ALA A 442 4.11 -19.04 -4.55
N SER A 443 4.90 -17.96 -4.39
CA SER A 443 5.06 -16.97 -5.47
C SER A 443 5.88 -17.52 -6.65
N VAL A 444 6.83 -18.42 -6.38
CA VAL A 444 7.63 -19.08 -7.42
C VAL A 444 6.82 -20.19 -8.08
N GLU A 445 6.08 -20.97 -7.29
CA GLU A 445 5.18 -22.00 -7.79
C GLU A 445 4.08 -21.40 -8.69
N GLN A 446 3.46 -20.30 -8.27
CA GLN A 446 2.46 -19.59 -9.09
C GLN A 446 3.04 -19.13 -10.45
N ALA A 447 4.29 -18.65 -10.47
CA ALA A 447 4.94 -18.28 -11.71
C ALA A 447 5.19 -19.50 -12.63
N LEU A 448 5.65 -20.61 -12.06
CA LEU A 448 5.89 -21.86 -12.80
C LEU A 448 4.59 -22.49 -13.33
N GLU A 449 3.52 -22.48 -12.53
CA GLU A 449 2.18 -22.93 -12.93
C GLU A 449 1.62 -22.08 -14.07
N GLY A 450 1.79 -20.75 -14.01
CA GLY A 450 1.37 -19.84 -15.08
C GLY A 450 2.08 -20.11 -16.40
N ILE A 451 3.36 -20.49 -16.36
CA ILE A 451 4.11 -20.92 -17.54
C ILE A 451 3.53 -22.23 -18.12
N ALA A 452 3.30 -23.22 -17.25
CA ALA A 452 2.75 -24.52 -17.67
C ALA A 452 1.34 -24.40 -18.27
N GLY A 453 0.47 -23.58 -17.65
CA GLY A 453 -0.87 -23.32 -18.17
C GLY A 453 -0.87 -22.66 -19.54
N ASN A 454 -0.02 -21.64 -19.75
CA ASN A 454 0.10 -20.97 -21.05
C ASN A 454 0.66 -21.88 -22.15
N ALA A 455 1.52 -22.85 -21.80
CA ALA A 455 2.02 -23.83 -22.76
C ALA A 455 0.92 -24.80 -23.22
N ALA A 456 0.02 -25.21 -22.32
CA ALA A 456 -1.12 -26.07 -22.65
C ALA A 456 -2.14 -25.36 -23.55
N THR A 457 -2.45 -24.08 -23.29
CA THR A 457 -3.40 -23.29 -24.10
C THR A 457 -2.88 -22.97 -25.50
N ARG A 458 -1.57 -23.02 -25.76
CA ARG A 458 -1.00 -22.81 -27.11
C ARG A 458 -0.98 -24.07 -27.97
N GLN A 459 -1.24 -25.24 -27.40
CA GLN A 459 -1.28 -26.52 -28.12
C GLN A 459 -2.71 -26.95 -28.51
N THR A 460 -3.72 -26.24 -28.02
CA THR A 460 -5.14 -26.33 -28.41
C THR A 460 -5.50 -25.15 -29.28
#